data_AF-A0A3B9YIL0-F1
#
_entry.id   AF-A0A3B9YIL0-F1
#
_cell.length_a   1.000
_cell.length_b   1.000
_cell.length_c   1.000
_cell.angle_alpha   90.00
_cell.angle_beta   90.00
_cell.angle_gamma   90.00
#
_symmetry.space_group_name_H-M   'P 1'
#
loop_
_entity.id
_entity.type
_entity.pdbx_description
1 polymer ?
#
loop_
_entity_poly.entity_id
_entity_poly.type
_entity_poly.pdbx_seq_one_letter_code
_entity_poly.pdbx_strand_id
1 'polypeptide(L)'
;MPALPSAVLLLTLLLPGPARDGAGWDMALCDRDARLIADRIWLNESGKKFSGLTHWNRGERFASLGVGHFIWYPAGQRGPFEESFPRFIAFLEERKVVLPSWLDSRTPCPWPDRAAFLKEKDSPRTRELRRLLARTVDLQARFMAQRLENALPRITRALPEERRALVRRRFLALARRPEGLYALMDYVNFKGEGLSPSERYRGSGWGLLQVLEAMRGDGSGPQGLEDFSASARDVLVRRVLNAPEPKKETSWLLAWSRRVSTYRASSAA
;
A
#
# COMPACT_ATOMS: atom_id res chain seq x y z
N MET A 1 26.03 73.83 11.96
CA MET A 1 26.12 72.43 11.47
C MET A 1 25.81 71.51 12.62
N PRO A 2 24.74 70.72 12.52
CA PRO A 2 24.94 69.29 12.24
C PRO A 2 23.96 68.74 11.18
N ALA A 3 24.37 67.61 10.62
CA ALA A 3 23.81 66.93 9.45
C ALA A 3 22.57 66.09 9.77
N LEU A 4 21.65 66.04 8.81
CA LEU A 4 20.52 65.10 8.73
C LEU A 4 21.05 63.67 8.52
N PRO A 5 20.45 62.64 9.16
CA PRO A 5 20.79 61.25 8.85
C PRO A 5 20.06 60.78 7.59
N SER A 6 20.84 60.23 6.66
CA SER A 6 20.43 59.61 5.41
C SER A 6 19.45 58.45 5.63
N ALA A 7 18.30 58.51 4.96
CA ALA A 7 17.37 57.40 4.85
C ALA A 7 17.96 56.32 3.93
N VAL A 8 18.24 55.14 4.48
CA VAL A 8 18.61 53.94 3.70
C VAL A 8 17.31 53.28 3.24
N LEU A 9 17.04 53.35 1.94
CA LEU A 9 15.94 52.65 1.29
C LEU A 9 16.33 51.17 1.12
N LEU A 10 15.82 50.31 2.00
CA LEU A 10 16.03 48.86 1.91
C LEU A 10 15.16 48.29 0.78
N LEU A 11 15.77 48.08 -0.39
CA LEU A 11 15.13 47.40 -1.52
C LEU A 11 15.07 45.89 -1.21
N THR A 12 13.97 45.42 -0.64
CA THR A 12 13.72 43.98 -0.48
C THR A 12 13.51 43.34 -1.86
N LEU A 13 14.58 42.76 -2.40
CA LEU A 13 14.51 41.79 -3.49
C LEU A 13 13.65 40.61 -3.03
N LEU A 14 12.41 40.55 -3.51
CA LEU A 14 11.58 39.35 -3.46
C LEU A 14 12.25 38.28 -4.31
N LEU A 15 13.09 37.46 -3.67
CA LEU A 15 13.52 36.19 -4.25
C LEU A 15 12.25 35.38 -4.52
N PRO A 16 12.00 34.92 -5.75
CA PRO A 16 10.90 34.00 -6.00
C PRO A 16 11.13 32.77 -5.12
N GLY A 17 10.15 32.48 -4.26
CA GLY A 17 10.18 31.29 -3.41
C GLY A 17 10.35 30.04 -4.26
N PRO A 18 10.88 28.94 -3.69
CA PRO A 18 11.11 27.72 -4.45
C PRO A 18 9.81 27.31 -5.14
N ALA A 19 9.89 27.12 -6.45
CA ALA A 19 8.80 26.60 -7.24
C ALA A 19 8.30 25.30 -6.57
N ARG A 20 7.01 25.26 -6.25
CA ARG A 20 6.35 24.02 -5.84
C ARG A 20 6.32 23.11 -7.05
N ASP A 21 7.37 22.31 -7.24
CA ASP A 21 7.32 21.12 -8.09
C ASP A 21 6.52 20.04 -7.37
N GLY A 22 5.22 20.30 -7.26
CA GLY A 22 4.24 19.48 -6.60
C GLY A 22 2.95 19.60 -7.38
N ALA A 23 2.93 19.05 -8.60
CA ALA A 23 1.68 18.56 -9.17
C ALA A 23 1.19 17.44 -8.24
N GLY A 24 0.55 17.84 -7.14
CA GLY A 24 -0.10 16.97 -6.17
C GLY A 24 -1.18 16.22 -6.91
N TRP A 25 -1.05 14.91 -6.92
CA TRP A 25 -1.98 14.04 -7.60
C TRP A 25 -2.91 13.49 -6.53
N ASP A 26 -4.04 14.17 -6.32
CA ASP A 26 -5.01 13.79 -5.31
C ASP A 26 -5.72 12.49 -5.74
N MET A 27 -5.38 11.38 -5.09
CA MET A 27 -6.02 10.08 -5.29
C MET A 27 -7.35 9.97 -4.52
N ALA A 28 -8.11 11.07 -4.44
CA ALA A 28 -9.46 11.08 -3.89
C ALA A 28 -10.36 10.14 -4.69
N LEU A 29 -10.53 8.93 -4.19
CA LEU A 29 -11.46 7.95 -4.75
C LEU A 29 -12.90 8.46 -4.61
N CYS A 30 -13.72 8.32 -5.64
CA CYS A 30 -15.16 8.42 -5.45
C CYS A 30 -15.67 7.20 -4.66
N ASP A 31 -16.85 7.30 -4.03
CA ASP A 31 -17.37 6.19 -3.20
C ASP A 31 -17.53 4.89 -3.98
N ARG A 32 -17.96 5.00 -5.24
CA ARG A 32 -18.11 3.86 -6.15
C ARG A 32 -16.78 3.14 -6.37
N ASP A 33 -15.74 3.88 -6.74
CA ASP A 33 -14.42 3.29 -7.00
C ASP A 33 -13.78 2.73 -5.74
N ALA A 34 -13.87 3.45 -4.61
CA ALA A 34 -13.38 2.97 -3.33
C ALA A 34 -14.01 1.61 -2.97
N ARG A 35 -15.34 1.48 -3.15
CA ARG A 35 -16.04 0.23 -2.87
C ARG A 35 -15.66 -0.88 -3.85
N LEU A 36 -15.61 -0.60 -5.15
CA LEU A 36 -15.24 -1.59 -6.17
C LEU A 36 -13.81 -2.12 -5.97
N ILE A 37 -12.86 -1.23 -5.68
CA ILE A 37 -11.47 -1.59 -5.42
C ILE A 37 -11.36 -2.43 -4.13
N ALA A 38 -12.00 -1.99 -3.04
CA ALA A 38 -12.01 -2.72 -1.77
C ALA A 38 -12.58 -4.14 -1.93
N ASP A 39 -13.67 -4.28 -2.68
CA ASP A 39 -14.33 -5.55 -2.94
C ASP A 39 -13.43 -6.52 -3.74
N ARG A 40 -12.68 -6.02 -4.73
CA ARG A 40 -11.73 -6.83 -5.50
C ARG A 40 -10.57 -7.29 -4.64
N ILE A 41 -10.00 -6.40 -3.83
CA ILE A 41 -8.93 -6.75 -2.89
C ILE A 41 -9.44 -7.80 -1.89
N TRP A 42 -10.63 -7.60 -1.31
CA TRP A 42 -11.22 -8.56 -0.37
C TRP A 42 -11.47 -9.94 -0.99
N LEU A 43 -11.88 -9.97 -2.27
CA LEU A 43 -12.03 -11.21 -3.03
C LEU A 43 -10.67 -11.93 -3.15
N ASN A 44 -9.60 -11.22 -3.48
CA ASN A 44 -8.26 -11.81 -3.59
C ASN A 44 -7.73 -12.32 -2.24
N GLU A 45 -7.97 -11.58 -1.15
CA GLU A 45 -7.38 -11.90 0.15
C GLU A 45 -8.08 -13.05 0.87
N SER A 46 -9.42 -13.10 0.82
CA SER A 46 -10.17 -14.11 1.57
C SER A 46 -11.45 -14.60 0.89
N GLY A 47 -11.64 -14.29 -0.40
CA GLY A 47 -12.87 -14.66 -1.10
C GLY A 47 -14.09 -13.91 -0.56
N LYS A 48 -13.92 -12.67 -0.09
CA LYS A 48 -14.95 -11.87 0.60
C LYS A 48 -15.53 -12.50 1.87
N LYS A 49 -14.79 -13.38 2.55
CA LYS A 49 -15.25 -13.99 3.81
C LYS A 49 -15.17 -12.99 4.95
N PHE A 50 -16.26 -12.84 5.72
CA PHE A 50 -16.29 -12.01 6.93
C PHE A 50 -15.24 -12.44 7.96
N SER A 51 -15.06 -13.76 8.15
CA SER A 51 -14.01 -14.30 9.02
C SER A 51 -12.60 -13.98 8.54
N GLY A 52 -12.42 -13.74 7.23
CA GLY A 52 -11.15 -13.37 6.61
C GLY A 52 -10.71 -11.93 6.87
N LEU A 53 -11.56 -11.08 7.45
CA LEU A 53 -11.17 -9.71 7.85
C LEU A 53 -10.20 -9.68 9.04
N THR A 54 -9.98 -10.81 9.70
CA THR A 54 -9.00 -10.93 10.78
C THR A 54 -8.27 -12.24 10.61
N HIS A 55 -6.96 -12.20 10.51
CA HIS A 55 -6.16 -13.40 10.31
C HIS A 55 -4.81 -13.30 11.00
N TRP A 56 -4.19 -14.45 11.26
CA TRP A 56 -2.83 -14.53 11.75
C TRP A 56 -2.19 -15.79 11.17
N ASN A 57 -1.30 -15.65 10.18
CA ASN A 57 -0.68 -16.81 9.54
C ASN A 57 0.26 -17.54 10.49
N ARG A 58 0.43 -18.85 10.26
CA ARG A 58 1.47 -19.61 10.94
C ARG A 58 2.84 -19.06 10.53
N GLY A 59 3.69 -18.76 11.50
CA GLY A 59 5.03 -18.21 11.28
C GLY A 59 5.11 -16.68 11.29
N GLU A 60 3.97 -15.98 11.27
CA GLU A 60 3.93 -14.52 11.45
C GLU A 60 3.88 -14.13 12.92
N ARG A 61 4.41 -12.95 13.22
CA ARG A 61 4.46 -12.37 14.57
C ARG A 61 3.44 -11.22 14.76
N PHE A 62 2.44 -11.14 13.89
CA PHE A 62 1.46 -10.06 13.85
C PHE A 62 0.10 -10.58 13.37
N ALA A 63 -0.95 -9.86 13.73
CA ALA A 63 -2.27 -10.03 13.13
C ALA A 63 -2.39 -9.18 11.85
N SER A 64 -3.12 -9.70 10.87
CA SER A 64 -3.48 -9.03 9.63
C SER A 64 -4.98 -8.72 9.62
N LEU A 65 -5.33 -7.45 9.45
CA LEU A 65 -6.68 -6.94 9.67
C LEU A 65 -7.23 -6.19 8.45
N GLY A 66 -8.53 -6.37 8.20
CA GLY A 66 -9.24 -5.71 7.13
C GLY A 66 -8.94 -6.25 5.75
N VAL A 67 -9.52 -5.62 4.73
CA VAL A 67 -9.28 -5.96 3.32
C VAL A 67 -7.87 -5.60 2.89
N GLY A 68 -7.24 -4.62 3.53
CA GLY A 68 -5.87 -4.20 3.25
C GLY A 68 -4.78 -5.00 3.98
N HIS A 69 -5.15 -6.04 4.75
CA HIS A 69 -4.23 -6.81 5.60
C HIS A 69 -3.31 -5.91 6.43
N PHE A 70 -3.90 -4.93 7.11
CA PHE A 70 -3.17 -4.01 7.97
C PHE A 70 -2.54 -4.76 9.13
N ILE A 71 -1.23 -4.59 9.26
CA ILE A 71 -0.40 -5.30 10.23
C ILE A 71 -0.58 -4.66 11.60
N TRP A 72 -0.82 -5.50 12.61
CA TRP A 72 -0.86 -5.12 14.03
C TRP A 72 0.05 -6.02 14.85
N TYR A 73 1.14 -5.46 15.36
CA TYR A 73 2.09 -6.19 16.21
C TYR A 73 1.60 -6.22 17.67
N PRO A 74 1.89 -7.30 18.41
CA PRO A 74 1.76 -7.33 19.87
C PRO A 74 2.47 -6.15 20.54
N ALA A 75 1.97 -5.74 21.70
CA ALA A 75 2.61 -4.71 22.52
C ALA A 75 4.11 -5.01 22.73
N GLY A 76 4.96 -3.99 22.55
CA GLY A 76 6.41 -4.11 22.70
C GLY A 76 7.12 -4.94 21.62
N GLN A 77 6.39 -5.51 20.65
CA GLN A 77 6.97 -6.24 19.54
C GLN A 77 7.00 -5.40 18.27
N ARG A 78 8.04 -5.61 17.46
CA ARG A 78 8.18 -5.07 16.11
C ARG A 78 8.67 -6.18 15.20
N GLY A 79 8.42 -6.01 13.92
CA GLY A 79 8.92 -6.93 12.90
C GLY A 79 9.49 -6.18 11.70
N PRO A 80 9.91 -6.92 10.67
CA PRO A 80 10.53 -6.34 9.49
C PRO A 80 9.53 -5.60 8.59
N PHE A 81 8.23 -5.76 8.82
CA PHE A 81 7.18 -5.13 8.03
C PHE A 81 6.62 -3.90 8.74
N GLU A 82 6.11 -2.95 7.95
CA GLU A 82 5.52 -1.72 8.47
C GLU A 82 4.18 -2.00 9.17
N GLU A 83 4.07 -1.57 10.42
CA GLU A 83 2.81 -1.61 11.17
C GLU A 83 1.83 -0.57 10.63
N SER A 84 0.64 -1.00 10.22
CA SER A 84 -0.32 -0.15 9.50
C SER A 84 -1.70 -0.10 10.12
N PHE A 85 -2.08 -1.05 10.98
CA PHE A 85 -3.41 -1.05 11.58
C PHE A 85 -3.66 0.13 12.53
N PRO A 86 -2.75 0.50 13.46
CA PRO A 86 -2.93 1.69 14.29
C PRO A 86 -3.09 2.98 13.46
N ARG A 87 -2.35 3.09 12.35
CA ARG A 87 -2.47 4.21 11.40
C ARG A 87 -3.82 4.24 10.70
N PHE A 88 -4.36 3.07 10.35
CA PHE A 88 -5.72 2.96 9.81
C PHE A 88 -6.77 3.39 10.85
N ILE A 89 -6.61 3.01 12.12
CA ILE A 89 -7.51 3.47 13.17
C ILE A 89 -7.45 4.99 13.35
N ALA A 90 -6.25 5.59 13.36
CA ALA A 90 -6.11 7.05 13.38
C ALA A 90 -6.83 7.72 12.19
N PHE A 91 -6.71 7.14 11.00
CA PHE A 91 -7.43 7.62 9.80
C PHE A 91 -8.96 7.58 9.95
N LEU A 92 -9.50 6.58 10.67
CA LEU A 92 -10.92 6.50 11.01
C LEU A 92 -11.33 7.54 12.06
N GLU A 93 -10.48 7.78 13.07
CA GLU A 93 -10.70 8.80 14.11
C GLU A 93 -10.76 10.21 13.52
N GLU A 94 -9.84 10.54 12.61
CA GLU A 94 -9.82 11.80 11.86
C GLU A 94 -11.15 12.03 11.12
N ARG A 95 -11.76 10.95 10.62
CA ARG A 95 -13.04 10.96 9.90
C ARG A 95 -14.26 10.78 10.79
N LYS A 96 -14.08 10.83 12.12
CA LYS A 96 -15.16 10.74 13.11
C LYS A 96 -15.99 9.47 12.98
N VAL A 97 -15.38 8.37 12.52
CA VAL A 97 -16.03 7.06 12.53
C VAL A 97 -16.17 6.59 13.98
N VAL A 98 -17.36 6.14 14.34
CA VAL A 98 -17.60 5.55 15.67
C VAL A 98 -16.82 4.24 15.78
N LEU A 99 -15.86 4.21 16.69
CA LEU A 99 -15.05 3.03 17.00
C LEU A 99 -15.66 2.23 18.17
N PRO A 100 -15.35 0.92 18.27
CA PRO A 100 -15.57 0.16 19.50
C PRO A 100 -14.96 0.87 20.71
N SER A 101 -15.61 0.83 21.87
CA SER A 101 -15.17 1.59 23.06
C SER A 101 -13.79 1.20 23.59
N TRP A 102 -13.31 0.00 23.24
CA TRP A 102 -12.00 -0.52 23.63
C TRP A 102 -10.88 -0.21 22.63
N LEU A 103 -11.21 0.40 21.48
CA LEU A 103 -10.29 0.57 20.36
C LEU A 103 -10.11 2.05 20.01
N ASP A 104 -8.86 2.47 20.03
CA ASP A 104 -8.35 3.75 19.53
C ASP A 104 -7.01 3.54 18.80
N SER A 105 -6.44 4.58 18.20
CA SER A 105 -5.18 4.49 17.46
C SER A 105 -3.95 4.16 18.31
N ARG A 106 -4.07 4.21 19.64
CA ARG A 106 -3.00 3.92 20.61
C ARG A 106 -3.18 2.55 21.27
N THR A 107 -4.30 1.90 21.02
CA THR A 107 -4.65 0.60 21.59
C THR A 107 -3.63 -0.43 21.10
N PRO A 108 -2.94 -1.13 22.01
CA PRO A 108 -2.03 -2.20 21.60
C PRO A 108 -2.82 -3.39 21.07
N CYS A 109 -2.18 -4.22 20.22
CA CYS A 109 -2.79 -5.47 19.78
C CYS A 109 -3.16 -6.32 21.01
N PRO A 110 -4.44 -6.70 21.17
CA PRO A 110 -4.92 -7.35 22.38
C PRO A 110 -4.40 -8.79 22.54
N TRP A 111 -3.81 -9.34 21.49
CA TRP A 111 -3.31 -10.71 21.48
C TRP A 111 -1.77 -10.70 21.49
N PRO A 112 -1.13 -11.30 22.51
CA PRO A 112 0.33 -11.36 22.58
C PRO A 112 0.94 -12.29 21.52
N ASP A 113 0.16 -13.25 21.04
CA ASP A 113 0.57 -14.24 20.06
C ASP A 113 -0.63 -14.82 19.29
N ARG A 114 -0.31 -15.66 18.29
CA ARG A 114 -1.29 -16.34 17.46
C ARG A 114 -2.19 -17.29 18.25
N ALA A 115 -1.70 -17.95 19.30
CA ALA A 115 -2.49 -18.90 20.06
C ALA A 115 -3.59 -18.18 20.84
N ALA A 116 -3.27 -17.03 21.45
CA ALA A 116 -4.25 -16.15 22.09
C ALA A 116 -5.27 -15.61 21.07
N PHE A 117 -4.81 -15.15 19.90
CA PHE A 117 -5.71 -14.72 18.81
C PHE A 117 -6.70 -15.81 18.42
N LEU A 118 -6.23 -17.06 18.24
CA LEU A 118 -7.10 -18.17 17.84
C LEU A 118 -8.12 -18.56 18.90
N LYS A 119 -7.77 -18.48 20.19
CA LYS A 119 -8.71 -18.71 21.31
C LYS A 119 -9.84 -17.67 21.29
N GLU A 120 -9.51 -16.43 20.96
CA GLU A 120 -10.48 -15.33 20.89
C GLU A 120 -11.07 -15.09 19.49
N LYS A 121 -10.80 -15.94 18.51
CA LYS A 121 -11.15 -15.67 17.10
C LYS A 121 -12.63 -15.40 16.88
N ASP A 122 -13.51 -15.95 17.72
CA ASP A 122 -14.96 -15.77 17.64
C ASP A 122 -15.54 -15.04 18.86
N SER A 123 -14.69 -14.42 19.67
CA SER A 123 -15.11 -13.64 20.83
C SER A 123 -15.95 -12.42 20.41
N PRO A 124 -16.77 -11.86 21.32
CA PRO A 124 -17.50 -10.62 21.06
C PRO A 124 -16.59 -9.49 20.55
N ARG A 125 -15.40 -9.32 21.16
CA ARG A 125 -14.39 -8.33 20.76
C ARG A 125 -13.95 -8.51 19.30
N THR A 126 -13.59 -9.73 18.91
CA THR A 126 -13.13 -10.01 17.54
C THR A 126 -14.26 -9.84 16.52
N ARG A 127 -15.49 -10.23 16.86
CA ARG A 127 -16.66 -10.02 15.99
C ARG A 127 -16.97 -8.54 15.82
N GLU A 128 -16.87 -7.75 16.89
CA GLU A 128 -17.05 -6.31 16.84
C GLU A 128 -15.99 -5.64 15.96
N LEU A 129 -14.72 -6.04 16.09
CA LEU A 129 -13.64 -5.60 15.19
C LEU A 129 -13.95 -5.94 13.72
N ARG A 130 -14.41 -7.16 13.42
CA ARG A 130 -14.82 -7.52 12.04
C ARG A 130 -15.98 -6.68 11.53
N ARG A 131 -16.95 -6.32 12.38
CA ARG A 131 -18.07 -5.43 11.98
C ARG A 131 -17.57 -4.03 11.65
N LEU A 132 -16.65 -3.48 12.43
CA LEU A 132 -15.97 -2.22 12.10
C LEU A 132 -15.31 -2.32 10.73
N LEU A 133 -14.46 -3.34 10.53
CA LEU A 133 -13.76 -3.55 9.26
C LEU A 133 -14.73 -3.71 8.07
N ALA A 134 -15.79 -4.49 8.23
CA ALA A 134 -16.77 -4.72 7.17
C ALA A 134 -17.56 -3.46 6.80
N ARG A 135 -17.89 -2.59 7.77
CA ARG A 135 -18.64 -1.35 7.49
C ARG A 135 -17.78 -0.21 6.95
N THR A 136 -16.46 -0.33 7.01
CA THR A 136 -15.50 0.71 6.57
C THR A 136 -14.66 0.27 5.38
N VAL A 137 -15.12 -0.67 4.54
CA VAL A 137 -14.34 -1.21 3.41
C VAL A 137 -13.93 -0.15 2.40
N ASP A 138 -14.80 0.83 2.15
CA ASP A 138 -14.53 2.01 1.33
C ASP A 138 -13.43 2.89 1.94
N LEU A 139 -13.48 3.14 3.25
CA LEU A 139 -12.45 3.89 3.98
C LEU A 139 -11.11 3.15 4.00
N GLN A 140 -11.13 1.81 4.03
CA GLN A 140 -9.91 1.02 3.88
C GLN A 140 -9.28 1.22 2.50
N ALA A 141 -10.07 1.24 1.41
CA ALA A 141 -9.56 1.55 0.08
C ALA A 141 -8.97 2.97 0.01
N ARG A 142 -9.65 3.96 0.60
CA ARG A 142 -9.15 5.33 0.67
C ARG A 142 -7.84 5.44 1.44
N PHE A 143 -7.72 4.74 2.57
CA PHE A 143 -6.47 4.69 3.34
C PHE A 143 -5.33 4.02 2.55
N MET A 144 -5.63 2.93 1.85
CA MET A 144 -4.65 2.25 0.97
C MET A 144 -4.22 3.15 -0.20
N ALA A 145 -5.14 3.92 -0.79
CA ALA A 145 -4.81 4.92 -1.81
C ALA A 145 -3.90 6.02 -1.23
N GLN A 146 -4.23 6.58 -0.06
CA GLN A 146 -3.38 7.58 0.60
C GLN A 146 -1.98 7.03 0.92
N ARG A 147 -1.87 5.77 1.34
CA ARG A 147 -0.56 5.11 1.54
C ARG A 147 0.22 4.99 0.24
N LEU A 148 -0.45 4.58 -0.83
CA LEU A 148 0.14 4.43 -2.16
C LEU A 148 0.63 5.78 -2.73
N GLU A 149 -0.12 6.86 -2.53
CA GLU A 149 0.30 8.22 -2.88
C GLU A 149 1.60 8.61 -2.15
N ASN A 150 1.64 8.35 -0.84
CA ASN A 150 2.83 8.58 -0.01
C ASN A 150 4.02 7.65 -0.34
N ALA A 151 3.77 6.52 -1.01
CA ALA A 151 4.83 5.62 -1.45
C ALA A 151 5.56 6.15 -2.69
N LEU A 152 4.89 6.86 -3.61
CA LEU A 152 5.48 7.31 -4.87
C LEU A 152 6.76 8.16 -4.69
N PRO A 153 6.80 9.19 -3.82
CA PRO A 153 8.03 9.96 -3.58
C PRO A 153 9.16 9.14 -2.97
N ARG A 154 8.85 8.07 -2.22
CA ARG A 154 9.86 7.18 -1.63
C ARG A 154 10.42 6.23 -2.70
N ILE A 155 9.54 5.61 -3.49
CA ILE A 155 9.90 4.75 -4.63
C ILE A 155 10.80 5.49 -5.62
N THR A 156 10.42 6.70 -6.01
CA THR A 156 11.19 7.49 -6.99
C THR A 156 12.54 7.95 -6.46
N ARG A 157 12.64 8.36 -5.18
CA ARG A 157 13.94 8.75 -4.58
C ARG A 157 14.92 7.58 -4.43
N ALA A 158 14.43 6.36 -4.31
CA ALA A 158 15.27 5.16 -4.22
C ALA A 158 15.95 4.77 -5.55
N LEU A 159 15.61 5.45 -6.65
CA LEU A 159 16.14 5.17 -7.97
C LEU A 159 17.27 6.15 -8.37
N PRO A 160 18.18 5.72 -9.27
CA PRO A 160 19.03 6.63 -10.04
C PRO A 160 18.20 7.70 -10.75
N GLU A 161 18.74 8.91 -10.87
CA GLU A 161 18.04 10.10 -11.35
C GLU A 161 17.38 9.88 -12.72
N GLU A 162 18.09 9.24 -13.63
CA GLU A 162 17.67 8.93 -15.00
C GLU A 162 16.45 7.99 -15.05
N ARG A 163 16.21 7.21 -14.00
CA ARG A 163 15.06 6.27 -13.92
C ARG A 163 13.83 6.88 -13.25
N ARG A 164 13.99 7.94 -12.47
CA ARG A 164 12.91 8.50 -11.62
C ARG A 164 11.72 8.95 -12.45
N ALA A 165 11.96 9.68 -13.54
CA ALA A 165 10.92 10.21 -14.42
C ALA A 165 10.12 9.10 -15.10
N LEU A 166 10.79 8.04 -15.55
CA LEU A 166 10.14 6.89 -16.19
C LEU A 166 9.21 6.15 -15.22
N VAL A 167 9.71 5.79 -14.03
CA VAL A 167 8.92 5.08 -13.01
C VAL A 167 7.75 5.93 -12.51
N ARG A 168 7.98 7.23 -12.28
CA ARG A 168 6.91 8.17 -11.90
C ARG A 168 5.83 8.24 -12.97
N ARG A 169 6.21 8.35 -14.24
CA ARG A 169 5.25 8.39 -15.37
C ARG A 169 4.41 7.12 -15.43
N ARG A 170 5.04 5.94 -15.35
CA ARG A 170 4.34 4.63 -15.35
C ARG A 170 3.33 4.51 -14.22
N PHE A 171 3.73 4.89 -13.01
CA PHE A 171 2.85 4.90 -11.85
C PHE A 171 1.63 5.79 -12.10
N LEU A 172 1.87 7.06 -12.48
CA LEU A 172 0.79 8.03 -12.66
C LEU A 172 -0.13 7.64 -13.82
N ALA A 173 0.40 7.08 -14.91
CA ALA A 173 -0.39 6.63 -16.05
C ALA A 173 -1.34 5.48 -15.67
N LEU A 174 -0.86 4.50 -14.89
CA LEU A 174 -1.68 3.41 -14.38
C LEU A 174 -2.77 3.93 -13.42
N ALA A 175 -2.36 4.76 -12.49
CA ALA A 175 -3.20 5.17 -11.39
C ALA A 175 -4.37 6.09 -11.82
N ARG A 176 -4.28 6.73 -13.00
CA ARG A 176 -5.38 7.52 -13.61
C ARG A 176 -6.66 6.73 -13.87
N ARG A 177 -6.64 5.40 -13.77
CA ARG A 177 -7.83 4.56 -13.98
C ARG A 177 -8.11 3.70 -12.75
N PRO A 178 -9.38 3.44 -12.41
CA PRO A 178 -9.74 2.60 -11.27
C PRO A 178 -9.08 1.22 -11.28
N GLU A 179 -8.93 0.59 -12.45
CA GLU A 179 -8.30 -0.73 -12.57
C GLU A 179 -6.80 -0.69 -12.32
N GLY A 180 -6.12 0.36 -12.77
CA GLY A 180 -4.68 0.53 -12.53
C GLY A 180 -4.40 0.94 -11.10
N LEU A 181 -5.25 1.77 -10.51
CA LEU A 181 -5.19 2.10 -9.10
C LEU A 181 -5.42 0.85 -8.22
N TYR A 182 -6.40 0.01 -8.55
CA TYR A 182 -6.57 -1.30 -7.94
C TYR A 182 -5.29 -2.15 -8.04
N ALA A 183 -4.70 -2.26 -9.24
CA ALA A 183 -3.52 -3.10 -9.44
C ALA A 183 -2.32 -2.63 -8.61
N LEU A 184 -2.09 -1.32 -8.55
CA LEU A 184 -1.03 -0.71 -7.73
C LEU A 184 -1.27 -0.93 -6.24
N MET A 185 -2.49 -0.69 -5.76
CA MET A 185 -2.86 -0.86 -4.34
C MET A 185 -2.76 -2.33 -3.92
N ASP A 186 -3.33 -3.23 -4.71
CA ASP A 186 -3.30 -4.67 -4.45
C ASP A 186 -1.86 -5.17 -4.42
N TYR A 187 -1.00 -4.76 -5.37
CA TYR A 187 0.39 -5.19 -5.39
C TYR A 187 1.21 -4.69 -4.20
N VAL A 188 1.00 -3.44 -3.77
CA VAL A 188 1.67 -2.92 -2.56
C VAL A 188 1.23 -3.67 -1.31
N ASN A 189 -0.06 -3.96 -1.14
CA ASN A 189 -0.52 -4.76 -0.01
C ASN A 189 -0.01 -6.21 -0.06
N PHE A 190 0.14 -6.75 -1.27
CA PHE A 190 0.57 -8.12 -1.49
C PHE A 190 2.07 -8.34 -1.34
N LYS A 191 2.91 -7.42 -1.85
CA LYS A 191 4.37 -7.59 -1.95
C LYS A 191 5.19 -6.40 -1.46
N GLY A 192 4.55 -5.33 -1.01
CA GLY A 192 5.22 -4.14 -0.52
C GLY A 192 5.71 -3.20 -1.62
N GLU A 193 6.31 -2.10 -1.18
CA GLU A 193 6.78 -1.01 -2.05
C GLU A 193 8.07 -1.38 -2.80
N GLY A 194 8.83 -2.35 -2.31
CA GLY A 194 10.10 -2.80 -2.90
C GLY A 194 11.32 -1.98 -2.49
N LEU A 195 11.22 -1.27 -1.35
CA LEU A 195 12.27 -0.41 -0.82
C LEU A 195 13.16 -1.08 0.22
N SER A 196 12.67 -2.14 0.88
CA SER A 196 13.43 -2.79 1.95
C SER A 196 14.66 -3.53 1.41
N PRO A 197 15.87 -3.32 1.98
CA PRO A 197 17.04 -4.13 1.66
C PRO A 197 16.88 -5.61 2.03
N SER A 198 16.08 -5.92 3.06
CA SER A 198 15.83 -7.30 3.50
C SER A 198 14.85 -8.06 2.60
N GLU A 199 14.12 -7.34 1.74
CA GLU A 199 13.19 -7.91 0.77
C GLU A 199 13.86 -8.11 -0.60
N ARG A 200 15.05 -8.75 -0.57
CA ARG A 200 15.86 -9.00 -1.76
C ARG A 200 16.46 -10.39 -1.72
N TYR A 201 16.48 -11.05 -2.87
CA TYR A 201 17.27 -12.25 -3.09
C TYR A 201 18.28 -11.99 -4.19
N ARG A 202 19.57 -12.23 -3.90
CA ARG A 202 20.69 -11.94 -4.83
C ARG A 202 20.63 -10.50 -5.37
N GLY A 203 20.38 -9.54 -4.47
CA GLY A 203 20.25 -8.10 -4.81
C GLY A 203 18.94 -7.70 -5.50
N SER A 204 18.14 -8.64 -5.99
CA SER A 204 16.88 -8.37 -6.68
C SER A 204 15.70 -8.31 -5.70
N GLY A 205 15.02 -7.16 -5.66
CA GLY A 205 13.76 -7.00 -4.92
C GLY A 205 12.53 -7.48 -5.71
N TRP A 206 11.37 -7.45 -5.06
CA TRP A 206 10.11 -7.96 -5.64
C TRP A 206 8.87 -7.10 -5.34
N GLY A 207 9.05 -5.87 -4.86
CA GLY A 207 7.93 -4.96 -4.58
C GLY A 207 7.60 -4.08 -5.78
N LEU A 208 6.69 -3.13 -5.56
CA LEU A 208 6.13 -2.27 -6.61
C LEU A 208 7.20 -1.55 -7.44
N LEU A 209 8.28 -1.07 -6.80
CA LEU A 209 9.40 -0.43 -7.49
C LEU A 209 9.95 -1.30 -8.62
N GLN A 210 10.23 -2.58 -8.35
CA GLN A 210 10.82 -3.48 -9.33
C GLN A 210 9.87 -3.80 -10.48
N VAL A 211 8.56 -3.85 -10.21
CA VAL A 211 7.54 -4.01 -11.26
C VAL A 211 7.54 -2.78 -12.17
N LEU A 212 7.45 -1.58 -11.61
CA LEU A 212 7.42 -0.35 -12.40
C LEU A 212 8.70 -0.15 -13.23
N GLU A 213 9.86 -0.52 -12.69
CA GLU A 213 11.12 -0.49 -13.45
C GLU A 213 11.12 -1.49 -14.62
N ALA A 214 10.62 -2.71 -14.41
CA ALA A 214 10.67 -3.79 -15.39
C ALA A 214 9.50 -3.78 -16.39
N MET A 215 8.55 -2.84 -16.29
CA MET A 215 7.54 -2.64 -17.33
C MET A 215 8.18 -2.34 -18.69
N ARG A 216 7.53 -2.77 -19.77
CA ARG A 216 7.99 -2.52 -21.15
C ARG A 216 7.52 -1.16 -21.65
N GLY A 217 6.22 -0.86 -21.54
CA GLY A 217 5.62 0.41 -21.95
C GLY A 217 5.72 1.53 -20.91
N ASP A 218 4.94 2.58 -21.12
CA ASP A 218 4.88 3.79 -20.30
C ASP A 218 3.73 3.78 -19.26
N GLY A 219 2.95 2.70 -19.21
CA GLY A 219 1.80 2.54 -18.32
C GLY A 219 0.48 3.09 -18.86
N SER A 220 0.45 3.59 -20.10
CA SER A 220 -0.74 4.21 -20.70
C SER A 220 -1.71 3.19 -21.28
N GLY A 221 -3.02 3.49 -21.20
CA GLY A 221 -4.07 2.72 -21.87
C GLY A 221 -4.17 1.26 -21.40
N PRO A 222 -5.07 0.45 -21.99
CA PRO A 222 -5.25 -0.97 -21.60
C PRO A 222 -3.94 -1.77 -21.61
N GLN A 223 -3.05 -1.48 -22.57
CA GLN A 223 -1.73 -2.10 -22.66
C GLN A 223 -0.86 -1.86 -21.41
N GLY A 224 -0.98 -0.69 -20.76
CA GLY A 224 -0.28 -0.41 -19.50
C GLY A 224 -0.61 -1.43 -18.39
N LEU A 225 -1.86 -1.90 -18.31
CA LEU A 225 -2.28 -2.92 -17.33
C LEU A 225 -1.74 -4.30 -17.68
N GLU A 226 -1.70 -4.65 -18.97
CA GLU A 226 -1.08 -5.87 -19.46
C GLU A 226 0.41 -5.89 -19.12
N ASP A 227 1.12 -4.80 -19.40
CA ASP A 227 2.54 -4.64 -19.10
C ASP A 227 2.82 -4.69 -17.60
N PHE A 228 1.96 -4.06 -16.78
CA PHE A 228 2.08 -4.12 -15.33
C PHE A 228 1.87 -5.55 -14.81
N SER A 229 0.83 -6.23 -15.27
CA SER A 229 0.53 -7.63 -14.91
C SER A 229 1.67 -8.58 -15.31
N ALA A 230 2.18 -8.45 -16.53
CA ALA A 230 3.30 -9.24 -17.03
C ALA A 230 4.57 -8.98 -16.22
N SER A 231 4.89 -7.71 -15.97
CA SER A 231 6.06 -7.33 -15.17
C SER A 231 5.97 -7.85 -13.74
N ALA A 232 4.79 -7.73 -13.11
CA ALA A 232 4.53 -8.27 -11.77
C ALA A 232 4.78 -9.78 -11.73
N ARG A 233 4.32 -10.53 -12.75
CA ARG A 233 4.58 -11.97 -12.86
C ARG A 233 6.07 -12.26 -13.01
N ASP A 234 6.77 -11.56 -13.90
CA ASP A 234 8.18 -11.80 -14.18
C ASP A 234 9.07 -11.50 -12.95
N VAL A 235 8.72 -10.46 -12.18
CA VAL A 235 9.36 -10.15 -10.89
C VAL A 235 9.17 -11.28 -9.88
N LEU A 236 7.96 -11.85 -9.80
CA LEU A 236 7.66 -12.96 -8.89
C LEU A 236 8.36 -14.26 -9.31
N VAL A 237 8.43 -14.54 -10.61
CA VAL A 237 9.22 -15.68 -11.14
C VAL A 237 10.69 -15.51 -10.76
N ARG A 238 11.26 -14.32 -10.99
CA ARG A 238 12.65 -14.01 -10.61
C ARG A 238 12.90 -14.18 -9.12
N ARG A 239 11.97 -13.73 -8.28
CA ARG A 239 12.04 -13.95 -6.83
C ARG A 239 12.19 -15.43 -6.49
N VAL A 240 11.33 -16.29 -7.03
CA VAL A 240 11.38 -17.74 -6.77
C VAL A 240 12.70 -18.34 -7.24
N LEU A 241 13.16 -17.97 -8.44
CA LEU A 241 14.44 -18.45 -8.98
C LEU A 241 15.66 -18.02 -8.15
N ASN A 242 15.59 -16.84 -7.52
CA ASN A 242 16.66 -16.31 -6.68
C ASN A 242 16.57 -16.73 -5.21
N ALA A 243 15.46 -17.32 -4.77
CA ALA A 243 15.24 -17.67 -3.38
C ALA A 243 16.33 -18.62 -2.85
N PRO A 244 16.69 -18.55 -1.56
CA PRO A 244 17.64 -19.51 -0.96
C PRO A 244 17.15 -20.95 -1.08
N GLU A 245 15.83 -21.15 -1.00
CA GLU A 245 15.18 -22.45 -1.16
C GLU A 245 14.01 -22.34 -2.17
N PRO A 246 14.30 -22.32 -3.49
CA PRO A 246 13.28 -22.09 -4.53
C PRO A 246 12.07 -23.03 -4.42
N LYS A 247 12.31 -24.30 -4.07
CA LYS A 247 11.26 -25.32 -3.91
C LYS A 247 10.17 -24.92 -2.91
N LYS A 248 10.50 -24.14 -1.87
CA LYS A 248 9.51 -23.67 -0.87
C LYS A 248 8.55 -22.64 -1.50
N GLU A 249 9.07 -21.69 -2.26
CA GLU A 249 8.26 -20.62 -2.87
C GLU A 249 7.60 -21.02 -4.20
N THR A 250 8.08 -22.05 -4.91
CA THR A 250 7.45 -22.55 -6.15
C THR A 250 5.99 -22.93 -5.95
N SER A 251 5.65 -23.49 -4.78
CA SER A 251 4.27 -23.84 -4.43
C SER A 251 3.32 -22.64 -4.41
N TRP A 252 3.85 -21.43 -4.21
CA TRP A 252 3.08 -20.19 -4.11
C TRP A 252 3.00 -19.44 -5.45
N LEU A 253 3.96 -19.69 -6.36
CA LEU A 253 4.07 -18.98 -7.64
C LEU A 253 2.80 -19.08 -8.48
N LEU A 254 2.13 -20.24 -8.47
CA LEU A 254 0.87 -20.43 -9.21
C LEU A 254 -0.23 -19.50 -8.67
N ALA A 255 -0.42 -19.44 -7.36
CA ALA A 255 -1.41 -18.58 -6.72
C ALA A 255 -1.07 -17.10 -6.96
N TRP A 256 0.20 -16.73 -6.85
CA TRP A 256 0.66 -15.37 -7.11
C TRP A 256 0.45 -14.94 -8.55
N SER A 257 0.75 -15.84 -9.50
CA SER A 257 0.53 -15.59 -10.93
C SER A 257 -0.95 -15.39 -11.26
N ARG A 258 -1.84 -16.18 -10.65
CA ARG A 258 -3.30 -16.01 -10.78
C ARG A 258 -3.78 -14.69 -10.19
N ARG A 259 -3.21 -14.23 -9.08
CA ARG A 259 -3.55 -12.93 -8.48
C ARG A 259 -3.17 -11.80 -9.41
N VAL A 260 -1.92 -11.75 -9.89
CA VAL A 260 -1.45 -10.66 -10.76
C VAL A 260 -2.08 -10.67 -12.16
N SER A 261 -2.61 -11.82 -12.63
CA SER A 261 -3.37 -11.85 -13.89
C SER A 261 -4.71 -11.11 -13.79
N THR A 262 -5.25 -10.90 -12.58
CA THR A 262 -6.48 -10.10 -12.39
C THR A 262 -6.30 -8.60 -12.58
N TYR A 263 -5.04 -8.14 -12.74
CA TYR A 263 -4.72 -6.71 -12.93
C TYR A 263 -4.96 -6.23 -14.36
N ARG A 264 -5.06 -7.19 -15.29
CA ARG A 264 -5.39 -6.94 -16.69
C ARG A 264 -6.76 -6.27 -16.78
N ALA A 265 -6.97 -5.51 -17.85
CA ALA A 265 -8.31 -5.02 -18.13
C ALA A 265 -9.22 -6.24 -18.24
N SER A 266 -10.26 -6.32 -17.41
CA SER A 266 -11.32 -7.29 -17.67
C SER A 266 -11.86 -6.94 -19.05
N SER A 267 -11.76 -7.86 -20.01
CA SER A 267 -12.60 -7.79 -21.19
C SER A 267 -14.02 -7.63 -20.66
N ALA A 268 -14.65 -6.48 -20.95
CA ALA A 268 -16.05 -6.29 -20.65
C ALA A 268 -16.79 -7.55 -21.12
N ALA A 269 -17.49 -8.20 -20.19
CA ALA A 269 -18.49 -9.20 -20.55
C ALA A 269 -19.63 -8.51 -21.30
#